data_AF-H1DDJ4-F1
#
_entry.id   AF-H1DDJ4-F1
#
_cell.length_a   1.000
_cell.length_b   1.000
_cell.length_c   1.000
_cell.angle_alpha   90.00
_cell.angle_beta   90.00
_cell.angle_gamma   90.00
#
_symmetry.space_group_name_H-M   'P 1'
#
loop_
_entity.id
_entity.type
_entity.pdbx_description
1 polymer ?
#
loop_
_entity_poly.entity_id
_entity_poly.type
_entity_poly.pdbx_seq_one_letter_code
_entity_poly.pdbx_strand_id
1 'polypeptide(L)'
;MLRLTKIILLFFSAFLLFGFLGGCSEDKKEEILPPPVEPYLTVKSDLYPLNAQGDSTELVFTTNESWNIVTETEEEKRNWYRVYPLSGDAGEDIRVNVQVD
;
A
#
# COMPACT_ATOMS: atom_id res chain seq x y z
N MET A 1 7.18 -38.56 64.07
CA MET A 1 6.36 -37.48 63.44
C MET A 1 7.15 -36.19 63.15
N LEU A 2 8.11 -35.76 63.98
CA LEU A 2 8.86 -34.49 63.83
C LEU A 2 9.75 -34.38 62.56
N ARG A 3 10.23 -35.50 62.00
CA ARG A 3 11.08 -35.49 60.80
C ARG A 3 10.30 -35.34 59.49
N LEU A 4 9.05 -35.81 59.46
CA LEU A 4 8.20 -35.75 58.26
C LEU A 4 7.66 -34.34 58.03
N THR A 5 7.26 -33.64 59.11
CA THR A 5 6.78 -32.25 59.05
C THR A 5 7.87 -31.28 58.59
N LYS A 6 9.13 -31.52 58.96
CA LYS A 6 10.27 -30.69 58.55
C LYS A 6 10.62 -30.84 57.07
N ILE A 7 10.46 -32.04 56.51
CA ILE A 7 10.66 -32.31 55.08
C ILE A 7 9.54 -31.65 54.26
N ILE A 8 8.29 -31.75 54.70
CA ILE A 8 7.13 -31.13 54.03
C ILE A 8 7.26 -29.60 53.99
N LEU A 9 7.71 -28.98 55.09
CA LEU A 9 7.96 -27.53 55.14
C LEU A 9 9.07 -27.07 54.19
N LEU A 10 10.15 -27.86 54.04
CA LEU A 10 11.24 -27.55 53.11
C LEU A 10 10.80 -27.65 51.64
N PHE A 11 9.93 -28.61 51.30
CA PHE A 11 9.36 -28.70 49.96
C PHE A 11 8.41 -27.53 49.67
N PHE A 12 7.60 -27.11 50.65
CA PHE A 12 6.70 -25.95 50.49
C PHE A 12 7.45 -24.63 50.33
N SER A 13 8.56 -24.42 51.07
CA SER A 13 9.37 -23.21 50.92
C SER A 13 10.12 -23.17 49.58
N ALA A 14 10.59 -24.34 49.10
CA ALA A 14 11.23 -24.44 47.78
C ALA A 14 10.23 -24.13 46.65
N PHE A 15 8.99 -24.60 46.76
CA PHE A 15 7.95 -24.36 45.76
C PHE A 15 7.52 -22.87 45.71
N LEU A 16 7.45 -22.20 46.86
CA LEU A 16 7.15 -20.76 46.94
C LEU A 16 8.26 -19.87 46.36
N LEU A 17 9.53 -20.27 46.47
CA LEU A 17 10.66 -19.53 45.91
C LEU A 17 10.75 -19.64 44.38
N PHE A 18 10.30 -20.75 43.78
CA PHE A 18 10.30 -20.93 42.33
C PHE A 18 9.15 -20.19 41.60
N GLY A 19 8.08 -19.81 42.31
CA GLY A 19 6.92 -19.14 41.71
C GLY A 19 7.10 -17.65 41.40
N PHE A 20 8.19 -17.01 41.87
CA PHE A 20 8.35 -15.55 41.79
C PHE A 20 9.14 -15.04 40.56
N LEU A 21 9.67 -15.91 39.70
CA LEU A 21 10.55 -15.51 38.60
C LEU A 21 9.87 -15.49 37.22
N GLY A 22 8.56 -15.74 37.13
CA GLY A 22 7.81 -15.84 35.87
C GLY A 22 7.14 -14.56 35.37
N GLY A 23 7.43 -13.39 35.96
CA GLY A 23 6.81 -12.11 35.62
C GLY A 23 7.57 -11.31 34.56
N CYS A 24 7.92 -11.90 33.42
CA CYS A 24 8.32 -11.10 32.26
C CYS A 24 7.04 -10.54 31.62
N SER A 25 6.65 -9.33 32.04
CA SER A 25 5.73 -8.51 31.27
C SER A 25 6.43 -8.21 29.95
N GLU A 26 6.05 -8.92 28.89
CA GLU A 26 6.48 -8.63 27.53
C GLU A 26 5.90 -7.27 27.16
N ASP A 27 6.71 -6.23 27.30
CA ASP A 27 6.37 -4.85 27.00
C ASP A 27 6.07 -4.78 25.50
N LYS A 28 4.78 -4.83 25.16
CA LYS A 28 4.31 -4.75 23.77
C LYS A 28 4.60 -3.34 23.30
N LYS A 29 5.78 -3.16 22.70
CA LYS A 29 6.18 -1.95 22.01
C LYS A 29 5.07 -1.60 21.02
N GLU A 30 4.26 -0.59 21.33
CA GLU A 30 3.24 -0.09 20.42
C GLU A 30 3.94 0.28 19.10
N GLU A 31 3.64 -0.49 18.06
CA GLU A 31 4.16 -0.26 16.72
C GLU A 31 3.42 0.96 16.18
N ILE A 32 4.06 2.12 16.26
CA ILE A 32 3.54 3.36 15.69
C ILE A 32 3.51 3.15 14.17
N LEU A 33 2.31 2.95 13.61
CA LEU A 33 2.13 2.82 12.17
C LEU A 33 2.58 4.11 11.48
N PRO A 34 3.26 4.02 10.32
CA PRO A 34 3.58 5.20 9.54
C PRO A 34 2.28 5.93 9.15
N PRO A 35 2.32 7.27 9.00
CA PRO A 35 1.16 8.01 8.55
C PRO A 35 0.65 7.45 7.21
N PRO A 36 -0.68 7.44 6.98
CA PRO A 36 -1.24 7.05 5.69
C PRO A 36 -0.60 7.87 4.57
N VAL A 37 -0.23 7.22 3.47
CA VAL A 37 0.29 7.91 2.30
C VAL A 37 -0.88 8.59 1.58
N GLU A 38 -0.79 9.91 1.37
CA GLU A 38 -1.81 10.66 0.65
C GLU A 38 -1.78 10.35 -0.86
N PRO A 39 -2.94 10.33 -1.56
CA PRO A 39 -2.98 10.10 -3.00
C PRO A 39 -2.35 11.28 -3.75
N TYR A 40 -1.61 10.99 -4.82
CA TYR A 40 -0.97 12.00 -5.67
C TYR A 40 -1.02 11.63 -7.14
N LEU A 41 -0.94 12.66 -7.99
CA LEU A 41 -0.75 12.55 -9.43
C LEU A 41 0.24 13.62 -9.89
N THR A 42 1.31 13.20 -10.55
CA THR A 42 2.31 14.10 -11.14
C THR A 42 2.39 13.86 -12.64
N VAL A 43 2.02 14.87 -13.44
CA VAL A 43 2.18 14.84 -14.90
C VAL A 43 3.61 15.24 -15.25
N LYS A 44 4.32 14.35 -15.95
CA LYS A 44 5.72 14.53 -16.39
C LYS A 44 5.80 15.07 -17.82
N SER A 45 4.90 14.63 -18.69
CA SER A 45 4.78 15.11 -20.07
C SER A 45 3.31 15.24 -20.42
N ASP A 46 2.92 16.42 -20.90
CA ASP A 46 1.55 16.71 -21.31
C ASP A 46 1.35 16.41 -22.80
N LEU A 47 0.10 16.48 -23.24
CA LEU A 47 -0.30 16.34 -24.63
C LEU A 47 -0.01 17.62 -25.42
N TYR A 48 0.34 17.45 -26.70
CA TYR A 48 0.45 18.54 -27.67
C TYR A 48 -0.68 18.46 -28.69
N PRO A 49 -0.98 19.57 -29.41
CA PRO A 49 -1.97 19.54 -30.49
C PRO A 49 -1.59 18.50 -31.55
N LEU A 50 -2.47 17.53 -31.77
CA LEU A 50 -2.30 16.47 -32.76
C LEU A 50 -2.81 16.93 -34.14
N ASN A 51 -2.13 16.48 -35.19
CA ASN A 51 -2.56 16.74 -36.56
C ASN A 51 -3.76 15.86 -36.97
N ALA A 52 -4.76 16.45 -37.65
CA ALA A 52 -5.96 15.77 -38.15
C ALA A 52 -5.74 14.84 -39.36
N GLN A 53 -4.55 14.81 -39.95
CA GLN A 53 -4.14 13.85 -40.98
C GLN A 53 -3.55 12.54 -40.40
N GLY A 54 -3.51 12.42 -39.07
CA GLY A 54 -2.96 11.29 -38.35
C GLY A 54 -1.69 11.66 -37.60
N ASP A 55 -1.72 11.51 -36.27
CA ASP A 55 -0.62 11.87 -35.37
C ASP A 55 -0.77 11.12 -34.04
N SER A 56 0.30 11.04 -33.25
CA SER A 56 0.27 10.41 -31.93
C SER A 56 1.19 11.09 -30.92
N THR A 57 0.77 11.11 -29.66
CA THR A 57 1.56 11.62 -28.53
C THR A 57 1.38 10.73 -27.31
N GLU A 58 2.25 10.90 -26.31
CA GLU A 58 2.15 10.21 -25.03
C GLU A 58 1.89 11.20 -23.88
N LEU A 59 0.84 10.95 -23.10
CA LEU A 59 0.69 11.51 -21.76
C LEU A 59 1.53 10.66 -20.81
N VAL A 60 2.42 11.30 -20.05
CA VAL A 60 3.29 10.59 -19.09
C VAL A 60 3.04 11.13 -17.68
N PHE A 61 2.73 10.26 -16.74
CA PHE A 61 2.46 10.64 -15.35
C PHE A 61 2.90 9.60 -14.32
N THR A 62 2.79 9.93 -13.05
CA THR A 62 3.10 9.05 -11.91
C THR A 62 2.03 9.24 -10.84
N THR A 63 1.52 8.15 -10.30
CA THR A 63 0.43 8.12 -9.30
C THR A 63 0.64 6.94 -8.36
N ASN A 64 0.26 7.10 -7.10
CA ASN A 64 0.20 6.01 -6.12
C ASN A 64 -1.17 5.33 -6.04
N GLU A 65 -2.13 5.78 -6.83
CA GLU A 65 -3.47 5.21 -6.93
C GLU A 65 -3.70 4.59 -8.31
N SER A 66 -4.57 3.57 -8.38
CA SER A 66 -5.10 3.08 -9.65
C SER A 66 -5.87 4.21 -10.37
N TRP A 67 -5.85 4.18 -11.70
CA TRP A 67 -6.29 5.31 -12.52
C TRP A 67 -7.16 4.86 -13.68
N ASN A 68 -7.96 5.80 -14.21
CA ASN A 68 -8.79 5.62 -15.39
C ASN A 68 -8.89 6.95 -16.17
N ILE A 69 -8.90 6.87 -17.51
CA ILE A 69 -9.07 8.00 -18.42
C ILE A 69 -10.50 8.01 -18.95
N VAL A 70 -11.12 9.18 -18.87
CA VAL A 70 -12.45 9.45 -19.42
C VAL A 70 -12.32 10.55 -20.45
N THR A 71 -12.81 10.31 -21.65
CA THR A 71 -12.87 11.29 -22.73
C THR A 71 -14.26 11.93 -22.76
N GLU A 72 -14.33 13.25 -22.92
CA GLU A 72 -15.60 14.01 -22.90
C GLU A 72 -16.54 13.66 -24.07
N THR A 73 -16.01 13.11 -25.16
CA THR A 73 -16.83 12.81 -26.33
C THR A 73 -17.61 11.52 -26.15
N GLU A 74 -18.93 11.60 -26.37
CA GLU A 74 -19.84 10.46 -26.39
C GLU A 74 -19.29 9.32 -27.27
N GLU A 75 -19.54 8.08 -26.84
CA GLU A 75 -18.95 6.85 -27.38
C GLU A 75 -19.01 6.71 -28.92
N GLU A 76 -19.96 7.40 -29.56
CA GLU A 76 -20.17 7.46 -31.01
C GLU A 76 -19.05 8.19 -31.79
N LYS A 77 -18.18 8.95 -31.12
CA LYS A 77 -17.09 9.73 -31.73
C LYS A 77 -15.70 9.08 -31.61
N ARG A 78 -15.58 7.83 -31.16
CA ARG A 78 -14.31 7.07 -31.05
C ARG A 78 -13.69 6.61 -32.38
N ASN A 79 -14.23 7.03 -33.53
CA ASN A 79 -13.75 6.56 -34.84
C ASN A 79 -12.55 7.33 -35.40
N TRP A 80 -12.22 8.51 -34.86
CA TRP A 80 -11.15 9.37 -35.38
C TRP A 80 -9.97 9.52 -34.41
N TYR A 81 -10.06 8.94 -33.21
CA TYR A 81 -8.98 8.92 -32.25
C TYR A 81 -9.03 7.69 -31.34
N ARG A 82 -7.88 7.33 -30.77
CA ARG A 82 -7.70 6.24 -29.82
C ARG A 82 -6.90 6.72 -28.63
N VAL A 83 -7.30 6.25 -27.44
CA VAL A 83 -6.53 6.41 -26.20
C VAL A 83 -6.31 5.04 -25.58
N TYR A 84 -5.05 4.71 -25.25
CA TYR A 84 -4.74 3.45 -24.60
C TYR A 84 -3.44 3.53 -23.76
N PRO A 85 -3.36 2.82 -22.61
CA PRO A 85 -4.47 2.14 -21.95
C PRO A 85 -5.48 3.14 -21.33
N LEU A 86 -6.72 2.72 -21.15
CA LEU A 86 -7.77 3.54 -20.51
C LEU A 86 -7.72 3.47 -18.99
N SER A 87 -7.07 2.47 -18.40
CA SER A 87 -6.93 2.31 -16.97
C SER A 87 -5.68 1.51 -16.62
N GLY A 88 -5.28 1.59 -15.37
CA GLY A 88 -4.14 0.84 -14.84
C GLY A 88 -3.97 1.04 -13.34
N ASP A 89 -2.95 0.39 -12.80
CA ASP A 89 -2.59 0.49 -11.39
C ASP A 89 -1.64 1.67 -11.13
N ALA A 90 -1.41 1.93 -9.85
CA ALA A 90 -0.37 2.83 -9.37
C ALA A 90 1.00 2.50 -9.98
N GLY A 91 1.80 3.53 -10.23
CA GLY A 91 3.11 3.36 -10.85
C GLY A 91 3.82 4.67 -11.19
N GLU A 92 5.07 4.51 -11.59
CA GLU A 92 5.92 5.59 -12.08
C GLU A 92 6.02 5.55 -13.60
N ASP A 93 6.18 6.71 -14.24
CA ASP A 93 6.34 6.84 -15.69
C ASP A 93 5.29 6.10 -16.52
N ILE A 94 4.04 6.14 -16.05
CA ILE A 94 2.88 5.58 -16.74
C ILE A 94 2.69 6.34 -18.05
N ARG A 95 2.64 5.60 -19.17
CA ARG A 95 2.50 6.15 -20.52
C ARG A 95 1.16 5.78 -21.09
N VAL A 96 0.41 6.80 -21.50
CA VAL A 96 -0.84 6.65 -22.22
C VAL A 96 -0.64 7.24 -23.60
N ASN A 97 -0.86 6.43 -24.63
CA ASN A 97 -0.85 6.88 -26.01
C ASN A 97 -2.19 7.50 -26.37
N VAL A 98 -2.13 8.65 -27.03
CA VAL A 98 -3.24 9.33 -27.67
C VAL A 98 -2.91 9.44 -29.15
N GLN A 99 -3.77 8.87 -29.99
CA GLN A 99 -3.58 8.79 -31.44
C GLN A 99 -4.81 9.34 -32.16
N VAL A 100 -4.59 10.09 -33.23
CA VAL A 100 -5.61 10.46 -34.22
C VAL A 100 -5.39 9.61 -35.47
N ASP A 101 -6.48 9.08 -36.04
CA ASP A 101 -6.49 8.24 -37.25
C ASP A 101 -6.75 9.06 -38.52
#